data_AF-A0A5Q0EM76-F1
#
_entry.id   AF-A0A5Q0EM76-F1
#
_cell.length_a   1.000
_cell.length_b   1.000
_cell.length_c   1.000
_cell.angle_alpha   90.00
_cell.angle_beta   90.00
_cell.angle_gamma   90.00
#
_symmetry.space_group_name_H-M   'P 1'
#
loop_
_entity.id
_entity.type
_entity.pdbx_description
1 polymer ?
#
loop_
_entity_poly.entity_id
_entity_poly.type
_entity_poly.pdbx_seq_one_letter_code
_entity_poly.pdbx_strand_id
1 'polypeptide(L)'
;MNRSMVFAAALGLSVAAVPQQALAGSGSRALIGGLVGAAIGTAIINSQNKKKRSSSRRSSSRAAAPRVDQEAVKVQKALASAGYYSGPMDGKLDSYATKSGIMQFQQRYNMVPTGILTPDVVGILTYQAELADLGGYLAYAGYEQRGTKKRLQAALKVEGFYTGRIDGAIGPGSRRAISSYQQARGMIATGAFSPDQENALIAEAAQKLAQQKAQTDQQLLQIAQRSAPPQYQAQQQPVYPVQPGQQPQYQPQYQPQPQQQPYPQAQYPTQPAYQPQPPQPQVQPVTPIYQAAAPGPQPQIAAANGLRAAGTVPVALTEPVEGAERPNLYILSIGVSKYSDKGYNLNFADEDAEAVARAFKSQQGKLYERVETRLLTNSLADRDNILDGLEWLIRETTQRDLAVIFVAGHGTKDGGGQYYFMPHDTDMDSLRRTGVKWYEFQDTLDRLPGTRWLLADTCHAGSITGKRGLTRDASDITDALRDLRKVEGGVVVMSAATGRESSVENPEWGHGAFTKALIEGMEEMKANYNGDHRIDLKELDLYVTSRVKELTGGRQHPMTEIPQVVPDFPIAITR
;
A
#
# COMPACT_ATOMS: atom_id res chain seq x y z
N MET A 1 69.98 -0.85 40.27
CA MET A 1 69.52 -2.25 40.42
C MET A 1 68.24 -2.26 41.25
N ASN A 2 67.13 -2.72 40.64
CA ASN A 2 65.92 -3.37 41.19
C ASN A 2 65.26 -2.89 42.50
N ARG A 3 63.94 -2.81 42.68
CA ARG A 3 62.74 -3.04 41.85
C ARG A 3 61.55 -2.54 42.70
N SER A 4 60.72 -1.64 42.18
CA SER A 4 59.52 -1.15 42.85
C SER A 4 58.40 -2.20 42.81
N MET A 5 57.78 -2.45 43.97
CA MET A 5 56.58 -3.28 44.11
C MET A 5 55.38 -2.63 43.42
N VAL A 6 54.77 -3.37 42.48
CA VAL A 6 53.47 -3.06 41.87
C VAL A 6 52.42 -3.87 42.60
N PHE A 7 51.47 -3.20 43.26
CA PHE A 7 50.20 -3.80 43.68
C PHE A 7 49.19 -3.60 42.54
N ALA A 8 48.87 -4.67 41.82
CA ALA A 8 47.78 -4.72 40.86
C ALA A 8 46.50 -5.11 41.60
N ALA A 9 45.55 -4.19 41.72
CA ALA A 9 44.18 -4.50 42.13
C ALA A 9 43.39 -4.92 40.88
N ALA A 10 43.27 -6.22 40.67
CA ALA A 10 42.37 -6.80 39.67
C ALA A 10 40.94 -6.84 40.24
N LEU A 11 40.08 -5.92 39.80
CA LEU A 11 38.63 -6.06 39.97
C LEU A 11 38.10 -6.98 38.87
N GLY A 12 38.00 -8.27 39.18
CA GLY A 12 37.28 -9.24 38.38
C GLY A 12 35.78 -8.98 38.48
N LEU A 13 35.15 -8.58 37.37
CA LEU A 13 33.70 -8.62 37.22
C LEU A 13 33.28 -10.08 36.97
N SER A 14 32.84 -10.74 38.03
CA SER A 14 32.14 -12.02 37.95
C SER A 14 30.71 -11.78 37.43
N VAL A 15 30.45 -12.20 36.20
CA VAL A 15 29.09 -12.33 35.67
C VAL A 15 28.48 -13.56 36.31
N ALA A 16 27.60 -13.37 37.30
CA ALA A 16 26.80 -14.45 37.84
C ALA A 16 25.78 -14.90 36.75
N ALA A 17 25.97 -16.10 36.22
CA ALA A 17 24.97 -16.76 35.39
C ALA A 17 23.75 -17.11 36.24
N VAL A 18 22.61 -16.49 35.96
CA VAL A 18 21.31 -16.87 36.53
C VAL A 18 20.74 -18.00 35.66
N PRO A 19 20.26 -19.12 36.23
CA PRO A 19 19.76 -20.24 35.45
C PRO A 19 18.45 -19.89 34.75
N GLN A 20 18.36 -20.23 33.45
CA GLN A 20 17.14 -20.15 32.66
C GLN A 20 16.15 -21.24 33.10
N GLN A 21 14.98 -20.86 33.60
CA GLN A 21 13.81 -21.73 33.62
C GLN A 21 12.76 -21.21 32.65
N ALA A 22 12.31 -22.12 31.79
CA ALA A 22 11.31 -21.91 30.75
C ALA A 22 9.92 -21.66 31.36
N LEU A 23 9.20 -20.67 30.81
CA LEU A 23 7.75 -20.57 30.94
C LEU A 23 7.15 -20.39 29.54
N ALA A 24 6.46 -21.44 29.09
CA ALA A 24 5.67 -21.47 27.89
C ALA A 24 4.42 -20.59 28.03
N GLY A 25 4.14 -19.76 27.03
CA GLY A 25 2.93 -18.93 26.96
C GLY A 25 2.81 -18.13 25.66
N SER A 26 1.98 -18.64 24.76
CA SER A 26 1.35 -18.03 23.56
C SER A 26 1.54 -16.51 23.30
N GLY A 27 2.14 -16.20 22.14
CA GLY A 27 1.69 -15.16 21.19
C GLY A 27 2.01 -13.68 21.50
N SER A 28 2.93 -13.10 20.71
CA SER A 28 3.11 -11.66 20.45
C SER A 28 3.43 -10.70 21.61
N ARG A 29 3.76 -11.19 22.81
CA ARG A 29 4.03 -10.33 23.98
C ARG A 29 5.48 -10.36 24.50
N ALA A 30 6.33 -11.25 23.98
CA ALA A 30 7.66 -11.50 24.57
C ALA A 30 8.82 -10.72 23.93
N LEU A 31 8.69 -10.22 22.69
CA LEU A 31 9.85 -9.71 21.94
C LEU A 31 10.34 -8.32 22.35
N ILE A 32 9.46 -7.44 22.85
CA ILE A 32 9.88 -6.10 23.34
C ILE A 32 10.19 -6.12 24.84
N GLY A 33 9.60 -7.03 25.61
CA GLY A 33 9.76 -7.11 27.07
C GLY A 33 10.98 -7.89 27.56
N GLY A 34 11.67 -8.60 26.66
CA GLY A 34 12.64 -9.64 27.06
C GLY A 34 13.95 -9.15 27.65
N LEU A 35 14.57 -8.06 27.17
CA LEU A 35 15.93 -7.70 27.60
C LEU A 35 16.35 -6.22 27.47
N VAL A 36 15.54 -5.30 26.92
CA VAL A 36 16.00 -3.90 26.65
C VAL A 36 15.01 -2.80 27.07
N GLY A 37 13.71 -3.10 27.28
CA GLY A 37 12.67 -2.07 27.40
C GLY A 37 12.17 -1.70 28.80
N ALA A 38 12.62 -2.34 29.89
CA ALA A 38 11.96 -2.23 31.20
C ALA A 38 12.01 -0.82 31.85
N ALA A 39 12.88 0.06 31.39
CA ALA A 39 13.11 1.38 31.98
C ALA A 39 12.41 2.55 31.25
N ILE A 40 12.21 2.43 29.92
CA ILE A 40 11.68 3.53 29.08
C ILE A 40 10.29 3.18 28.52
N GLY A 41 9.97 1.89 28.40
CA GLY A 41 8.68 1.39 27.93
C GLY A 41 7.58 1.39 28.99
N THR A 42 7.22 2.54 29.56
CA THR A 42 5.94 2.63 30.29
C THR A 42 4.77 2.69 29.31
N ALA A 43 4.11 1.52 29.20
CA ALA A 43 2.74 1.26 28.79
C ALA A 43 2.36 1.33 27.30
N ILE A 44 2.25 0.15 26.68
CA ILE A 44 1.18 -0.16 25.74
C ILE A 44 0.25 -1.17 26.44
N ILE A 45 -0.78 -0.67 27.12
CA ILE A 45 -1.90 -1.46 27.63
C ILE A 45 -3.19 -0.96 26.97
N ASN A 46 -3.69 -1.81 26.06
CA ASN A 46 -5.07 -2.25 25.86
C ASN A 46 -6.17 -1.27 25.41
N SER A 47 -6.71 -1.51 24.21
CA SER A 47 -8.09 -1.18 23.84
C SER A 47 -8.89 -2.41 23.36
N GLN A 48 -8.68 -3.58 23.97
CA GLN A 48 -9.59 -4.72 23.82
C GLN A 48 -10.15 -5.15 25.18
N ASN A 49 -11.17 -4.42 25.63
CA ASN A 49 -12.39 -4.96 26.26
C ASN A 49 -13.21 -3.83 26.90
N LYS A 50 -14.25 -3.36 26.20
CA LYS A 50 -15.45 -2.81 26.84
C LYS A 50 -16.68 -3.37 26.15
N LYS A 51 -17.09 -4.58 26.55
CA LYS A 51 -18.50 -4.99 26.44
C LYS A 51 -19.24 -4.56 27.72
N LYS A 52 -20.33 -3.83 27.47
CA LYS A 52 -21.58 -3.73 28.25
C LYS A 52 -21.52 -3.31 29.72
N ARG A 53 -21.87 -2.05 29.99
CA ARG A 53 -22.98 -1.72 30.90
C ARG A 53 -23.82 -0.61 30.27
N SER A 54 -25.05 -0.97 29.89
CA SER A 54 -26.06 -0.03 29.43
C SER A 54 -26.61 0.75 30.62
N SER A 55 -26.67 2.07 30.49
CA SER A 55 -27.74 2.85 31.11
C SER A 55 -28.16 3.91 30.10
N SER A 56 -29.44 3.87 29.73
CA SER A 56 -30.05 4.68 28.69
C SER A 56 -30.18 6.13 29.14
N ARG A 57 -29.63 7.06 28.37
CA ARG A 57 -30.19 8.42 28.23
C ARG A 57 -30.08 8.84 26.78
N ARG A 58 -31.24 9.04 26.15
CA ARG A 58 -31.42 9.54 24.79
C ARG A 58 -30.90 10.98 24.73
N SER A 59 -29.90 11.24 23.88
CA SER A 59 -29.64 12.57 23.34
C SER A 59 -29.21 12.44 21.87
N SER A 60 -29.90 13.15 20.99
CA SER A 60 -29.69 13.25 19.55
C SER A 60 -28.22 13.53 19.18
N SER A 61 -27.58 12.66 18.40
CA SER A 61 -26.22 12.89 17.90
C SER A 61 -26.21 13.38 16.46
N ARG A 62 -25.87 14.65 16.30
CA ARG A 62 -25.23 15.22 15.10
C ARG A 62 -24.01 14.36 14.75
N ALA A 63 -23.82 14.02 13.48
CA ALA A 63 -22.72 13.15 13.03
C ALA A 63 -21.37 13.68 13.55
N ALA A 64 -20.67 12.86 14.35
CA ALA A 64 -19.36 13.20 14.87
C ALA A 64 -18.33 13.16 13.72
N ALA A 65 -17.44 14.15 13.66
CA ALA A 65 -16.32 14.17 12.74
C ALA A 65 -15.49 12.86 12.87
N PRO A 66 -14.89 12.35 11.78
CA PRO A 66 -14.06 11.16 11.83
C PRO A 66 -12.94 11.33 12.86
N ARG A 67 -12.75 10.32 13.72
CA ARG A 67 -11.72 10.33 14.75
C ARG A 67 -10.37 10.03 14.11
N VAL A 68 -9.38 10.89 14.34
CA VAL A 68 -7.98 10.68 13.92
C VAL A 68 -7.41 9.47 14.67
N ASP A 69 -6.81 8.53 13.93
CA ASP A 69 -6.10 7.40 14.49
C ASP A 69 -4.76 7.86 15.10
N GLN A 70 -4.69 7.85 16.44
CA GLN A 70 -3.52 8.31 17.17
C GLN A 70 -2.32 7.37 17.05
N GLU A 71 -2.53 6.08 16.80
CA GLU A 71 -1.41 5.14 16.60
C GLU A 71 -0.79 5.33 15.22
N ALA A 72 -1.61 5.53 14.19
CA ALA A 72 -1.13 5.88 12.86
C ALA A 72 -0.34 7.20 12.83
N VAL A 73 -0.78 8.21 13.60
CA VAL A 73 -0.02 9.47 13.74
C VAL A 73 1.35 9.24 14.41
N LYS A 74 1.48 8.30 15.36
CA LYS A 74 2.80 7.97 15.95
C LYS A 74 3.74 7.37 14.91
N VAL A 75 3.23 6.51 14.02
CA VAL A 75 4.02 5.97 12.91
C VAL A 75 4.49 7.08 11.98
N GLN A 76 3.59 7.98 11.56
CA GLN A 76 3.96 9.14 10.72
C GLN A 76 5.02 10.03 11.40
N LYS A 77 4.88 10.29 12.70
CA LYS A 77 5.90 11.02 13.49
C LYS A 77 7.23 10.29 13.54
N ALA A 78 7.20 8.97 13.74
CA ALA A 78 8.41 8.16 13.82
C ALA A 78 9.14 8.13 12.46
N LEU A 79 8.41 7.96 11.35
CA LEU A 79 8.96 8.07 10.01
C LEU A 79 9.55 9.47 9.74
N ALA A 80 8.89 10.53 10.19
CA ALA A 80 9.40 11.90 10.04
C ALA A 80 10.67 12.12 10.86
N SER A 81 10.69 11.65 12.11
CA SER A 81 11.88 11.71 12.96
C SER A 81 13.05 10.93 12.39
N ALA A 82 12.77 9.84 11.67
CA ALA A 82 13.78 9.05 10.96
C ALA A 82 14.16 9.63 9.59
N GLY A 83 13.51 10.71 9.15
CA GLY A 83 13.81 11.41 7.89
C GLY A 83 13.11 10.84 6.65
N TYR A 84 12.18 9.89 6.81
CA TYR A 84 11.48 9.23 5.71
C TYR A 84 10.14 9.86 5.35
N TYR A 85 9.62 10.79 6.15
CA TYR A 85 8.29 11.34 5.96
C TYR A 85 8.22 12.85 6.18
N SER A 86 7.57 13.57 5.26
CA SER A 86 7.35 15.02 5.30
C SER A 86 5.89 15.43 5.06
N GLY A 87 4.97 14.46 5.05
CA GLY A 87 3.54 14.69 4.81
C GLY A 87 2.73 15.10 6.06
N PRO A 88 1.39 15.23 5.91
CA PRO A 88 0.50 15.63 7.00
C PRO A 88 0.35 14.55 8.09
N MET A 89 0.40 14.97 9.36
CA MET A 89 0.22 14.08 10.52
C MET A 89 -1.27 13.78 10.79
N ASP A 90 -1.93 13.16 9.81
CA ASP A 90 -3.40 12.95 9.77
C ASP A 90 -3.85 11.52 10.11
N GLY A 91 -2.91 10.60 10.33
CA GLY A 91 -3.17 9.20 10.65
C GLY A 91 -3.57 8.33 9.46
N LYS A 92 -3.40 8.81 8.21
CA LYS A 92 -3.68 8.02 7.00
C LYS A 92 -2.44 7.27 6.53
N LEU A 93 -2.28 6.03 7.02
CA LEU A 93 -1.14 5.17 6.64
C LEU A 93 -1.19 4.70 5.18
N ASP A 94 -2.38 4.67 4.59
CA ASP A 94 -2.65 4.34 3.20
C ASP A 94 -2.34 5.50 2.23
N SER A 95 -2.14 6.72 2.74
CA SER A 95 -1.78 7.86 1.91
C SER A 95 -0.45 7.62 1.19
N TYR A 96 -0.34 8.11 -0.04
CA TYR A 96 0.89 8.00 -0.84
C TYR A 96 2.13 8.49 -0.08
N ALA A 97 2.02 9.64 0.59
CA ALA A 97 3.13 10.20 1.34
C ALA A 97 3.60 9.24 2.45
N THR A 98 2.67 8.61 3.17
CA THR A 98 3.02 7.71 4.27
C THR A 98 3.52 6.37 3.76
N LYS A 99 2.88 5.77 2.76
CA LYS A 99 3.39 4.57 2.07
C LYS A 99 4.81 4.80 1.54
N SER A 100 5.08 5.92 0.88
CA SER A 100 6.41 6.26 0.37
C SER A 100 7.46 6.31 1.47
N GLY A 101 7.14 6.94 2.61
CA GLY A 101 8.05 6.97 3.75
C GLY A 101 8.29 5.61 4.37
N ILE A 102 7.24 4.77 4.49
CA ILE A 102 7.37 3.39 4.95
C ILE A 102 8.32 2.59 4.05
N MET A 103 8.20 2.77 2.74
CA MET A 103 9.04 2.06 1.77
C MET A 103 10.49 2.48 1.83
N GLN A 104 10.78 3.78 1.94
CA GLN A 104 12.17 4.25 2.10
C GLN A 104 12.78 3.71 3.40
N PHE A 105 11.99 3.65 4.48
CA PHE A 105 12.41 3.02 5.72
C PHE A 105 12.69 1.53 5.53
N GLN A 106 11.79 0.79 4.87
CA GLN A 106 11.97 -0.65 4.60
C GLN A 106 13.21 -0.92 3.75
N GLN A 107 13.41 -0.14 2.68
CA GLN A 107 14.59 -0.22 1.81
C GLN A 107 15.89 0.00 2.59
N ARG A 108 15.92 0.96 3.53
CA ARG A 108 17.11 1.22 4.34
C ARG A 108 17.60 -0.03 5.08
N TYR A 109 16.67 -0.83 5.57
CA TYR A 109 16.97 -2.02 6.36
C TYR A 109 16.94 -3.30 5.52
N ASN A 110 16.95 -3.19 4.17
CA ASN A 110 16.86 -4.31 3.23
C ASN A 110 15.60 -5.17 3.44
N MET A 111 14.51 -4.57 3.89
CA MET A 111 13.19 -5.20 3.94
C MET A 111 12.50 -5.06 2.59
N VAL A 112 11.57 -5.95 2.29
CA VAL A 112 10.66 -5.81 1.15
C VAL A 112 9.86 -4.50 1.33
N PRO A 113 9.90 -3.56 0.37
CA PRO A 113 9.28 -2.24 0.52
C PRO A 113 7.78 -2.28 0.24
N THR A 114 7.02 -2.98 1.06
CA THR A 114 5.57 -3.18 0.89
C THR A 114 4.72 -1.91 1.11
N GLY A 115 5.30 -0.86 1.71
CA GLY A 115 4.54 0.31 2.14
C GLY A 115 3.63 0.04 3.35
N ILE A 116 3.73 -1.15 3.94
CA ILE A 116 2.98 -1.60 5.11
C ILE A 116 3.96 -2.09 6.17
N LEU A 117 3.89 -1.52 7.37
CA LEU A 117 4.70 -1.96 8.50
C LEU A 117 4.01 -3.12 9.23
N THR A 118 4.76 -4.18 9.53
CA THR A 118 4.30 -5.23 10.45
C THR A 118 4.28 -4.69 11.89
N PRO A 119 3.49 -5.28 12.81
CA PRO A 119 3.43 -4.82 14.20
C PRO A 119 4.80 -4.74 14.90
N ASP A 120 5.69 -5.70 14.63
CA ASP A 120 7.04 -5.72 15.20
C ASP A 120 7.87 -4.53 14.70
N VAL A 121 7.79 -4.23 13.40
CA VAL A 121 8.51 -3.10 12.80
C VAL A 121 7.93 -1.76 13.26
N VAL A 122 6.60 -1.64 13.42
CA VAL A 122 5.96 -0.46 14.03
C VAL A 122 6.51 -0.22 15.44
N GLY A 123 6.60 -1.27 16.26
CA GLY A 123 7.13 -1.18 17.62
C GLY A 123 8.58 -0.69 17.65
N ILE A 124 9.43 -1.23 16.78
CA ILE A 124 10.84 -0.81 16.73
C ILE A 124 10.99 0.61 16.19
N LEU A 125 10.30 0.96 15.11
CA LEU A 125 10.36 2.29 14.49
C LEU A 125 9.91 3.39 15.47
N THR A 126 8.80 3.17 16.18
CA THR A 126 8.31 4.13 17.18
C THR A 126 9.26 4.25 18.36
N TYR A 127 9.85 3.14 18.82
CA TYR A 127 10.87 3.17 19.86
C TYR A 127 12.15 3.90 19.41
N GLN A 128 12.61 3.69 18.18
CA GLN A 128 13.76 4.42 17.61
C GLN A 128 13.53 5.93 17.58
N ALA A 129 12.30 6.38 17.29
CA ALA A 129 11.95 7.79 17.36
C ALA A 129 12.04 8.35 18.80
N GLU A 130 11.60 7.59 19.81
CA GLU A 130 11.78 7.98 21.22
C GLU A 130 13.26 8.08 21.61
N LEU A 131 14.09 7.14 21.14
CA LEU A 131 15.54 7.20 21.35
C LEU A 131 16.17 8.42 20.67
N ALA A 132 15.72 8.77 19.46
CA ALA A 132 16.18 9.95 18.74
C ALA A 132 15.83 11.25 19.49
N ASP A 133 14.60 11.36 20.01
CA ASP A 133 14.17 12.49 20.85
C ASP A 133 15.05 12.64 22.10
N LEU A 134 15.33 11.53 22.80
CA LEU A 134 16.21 11.51 23.98
C LEU A 134 17.64 11.91 23.62
N GLY A 135 18.16 11.43 22.49
CA GLY A 135 19.47 11.80 21.96
C GLY A 135 19.58 13.30 21.67
N GLY A 136 18.54 13.89 21.09
CA GLY A 136 18.44 15.33 20.87
C GLY A 136 18.56 16.15 22.16
N TYR A 137 17.94 15.70 23.24
CA TYR A 137 18.12 16.32 24.56
C TYR A 137 19.54 16.15 25.07
N LEU A 138 20.13 14.95 25.03
CA LEU A 138 21.48 14.69 25.56
C LEU A 138 22.58 15.47 24.82
N ALA A 139 22.45 15.60 23.50
CA ALA A 139 23.38 16.32 22.62
C ALA A 139 23.28 17.85 22.74
N TYR A 140 22.23 18.37 23.40
CA TYR A 140 22.04 19.82 23.55
C TYR A 140 23.19 20.45 24.35
N ALA A 141 24.00 21.29 23.70
CA ALA A 141 25.16 21.95 24.29
C ALA A 141 24.87 23.37 24.83
N GLY A 142 23.60 23.79 24.90
CA GLY A 142 23.28 25.17 25.27
C GLY A 142 23.65 25.51 26.73
N TYR A 143 24.33 26.64 26.90
CA TYR A 143 24.84 27.17 28.18
C TYR A 143 23.75 27.67 29.15
N GLU A 144 22.47 27.55 28.79
CA GLU A 144 21.35 27.97 29.62
C GLU A 144 21.01 26.91 30.70
N GLN A 145 20.82 27.37 31.93
CA GLN A 145 20.36 26.57 33.08
C GLN A 145 19.18 25.63 32.78
N ARG A 146 18.28 26.04 31.88
CA ARG A 146 17.11 25.23 31.48
C ARG A 146 17.48 24.08 30.54
N GLY A 147 18.50 24.26 29.70
CA GLY A 147 19.04 23.23 28.82
C GLY A 147 19.70 22.09 29.59
N THR A 148 20.57 22.42 30.56
CA THR A 148 21.24 21.44 31.43
C THR A 148 20.24 20.58 32.20
N LYS A 149 19.14 21.18 32.70
CA LYS A 149 18.10 20.43 33.43
C LYS A 149 17.31 19.47 32.53
N LYS A 150 17.08 19.82 31.26
CA LYS A 150 16.45 18.90 30.28
C LYS A 150 17.37 17.71 29.96
N ARG A 151 18.68 17.95 29.81
CA ARG A 151 19.68 16.89 29.63
C ARG A 151 19.66 15.92 30.80
N LEU A 152 19.60 16.45 32.01
CA LEU A 152 19.54 15.64 33.23
C LEU A 152 18.27 14.77 33.28
N GLN A 153 17.11 15.35 33.02
CA GLN A 153 15.85 14.59 32.95
C GLN A 153 15.87 13.52 31.84
N ALA A 154 16.48 13.82 30.68
CA ALA A 154 16.66 12.85 29.60
C ALA A 154 17.61 11.71 30.02
N ALA A 155 18.73 12.02 30.67
CA ALA A 155 19.68 11.02 31.14
C ALA A 155 19.06 10.09 32.21
N LEU A 156 18.35 10.67 33.18
CA LEU A 156 17.60 9.87 34.17
C LEU A 156 16.51 9.01 33.54
N LYS A 157 15.91 9.48 32.43
CA LYS A 157 14.90 8.72 31.69
C LYS A 157 15.53 7.54 30.95
N VAL A 158 16.67 7.75 30.27
CA VAL A 158 17.46 6.66 29.65
C VAL A 158 17.90 5.63 30.69
N GLU A 159 18.26 6.09 31.88
CA GLU A 159 18.60 5.19 32.99
C GLU A 159 17.41 4.50 33.66
N GLY A 160 16.18 4.90 33.35
CA GLY A 160 14.96 4.27 33.88
C GLY A 160 14.50 4.80 35.23
N PHE A 161 15.08 5.89 35.71
CA PHE A 161 14.73 6.49 37.00
C PHE A 161 13.68 7.61 36.87
N TYR A 162 13.42 8.11 35.65
CA TYR A 162 12.50 9.23 35.41
C TYR A 162 11.46 8.92 34.33
N THR A 163 10.17 8.98 34.70
CA THR A 163 9.03 8.72 33.79
C THR A 163 8.26 10.00 33.41
N GLY A 164 8.66 11.15 33.95
CA GLY A 164 7.99 12.43 33.71
C GLY A 164 8.28 13.04 32.33
N ARG A 165 7.68 14.21 32.09
CA ARG A 165 7.97 15.05 30.92
C ARG A 165 9.36 15.69 31.07
N ILE A 166 10.06 15.86 29.95
CA ILE A 166 11.33 16.59 29.90
C ILE A 166 11.00 18.07 29.68
N ASP A 167 10.98 18.85 30.76
CA ASP A 167 10.57 20.26 30.78
C ASP A 167 11.67 21.21 31.29
N GLY A 168 12.73 20.65 31.89
CA GLY A 168 13.82 21.38 32.54
C GLY A 168 13.49 21.86 33.95
N ALA A 169 12.35 21.47 34.52
CA ALA A 169 11.96 21.82 35.88
C ALA A 169 12.33 20.70 36.87
N ILE A 170 13.27 20.97 37.78
CA ILE A 170 13.68 19.99 38.80
C ILE A 170 12.72 20.04 40.00
N GLY A 171 11.55 19.42 39.81
CA GLY A 171 10.52 19.25 40.84
C GLY A 171 10.66 17.96 41.66
N PRO A 172 9.66 17.63 42.49
CA PRO A 172 9.67 16.42 43.34
C PRO A 172 9.83 15.10 42.56
N GLY A 173 9.36 15.05 41.31
CA GLY A 173 9.56 13.89 40.43
C GLY A 173 11.04 13.69 40.06
N SER A 174 11.71 14.73 39.57
CA SER A 174 13.14 14.67 39.23
C SER A 174 14.02 14.43 40.46
N ARG A 175 13.72 15.04 41.61
CA ARG A 175 14.48 14.81 42.85
C ARG A 175 14.37 13.37 43.35
N ARG A 176 13.18 12.75 43.25
CA ARG A 176 13.02 11.32 43.54
C ARG A 176 13.81 10.45 42.57
N ALA A 177 13.77 10.74 41.28
CA ALA A 177 14.57 10.02 40.28
C ALA A 177 16.08 10.09 40.58
N ILE A 178 16.58 11.28 40.94
CA ILE A 178 17.98 11.49 41.34
C ILE A 178 18.31 10.66 42.58
N SER A 179 17.46 10.72 43.61
CA SER A 179 17.62 9.95 44.85
C SER A 179 17.66 8.44 44.57
N SER A 180 16.76 7.94 43.72
CA SER A 180 16.71 6.53 43.35
C SER A 180 17.94 6.09 42.54
N TYR A 181 18.41 6.92 41.61
CA TYR A 181 19.66 6.65 40.89
C TYR A 181 20.85 6.60 41.85
N GLN A 182 20.96 7.56 42.77
CA GLN A 182 22.03 7.60 43.78
C GLN A 182 22.02 6.34 44.65
N GLN A 183 20.84 5.93 45.16
CA GLN A 183 20.70 4.70 45.94
C GLN A 183 21.11 3.45 45.16
N ALA A 184 20.68 3.34 43.90
CA ALA A 184 21.02 2.22 43.03
C ALA A 184 22.53 2.12 42.74
N ARG A 185 23.28 3.22 42.91
CA ARG A 185 24.74 3.29 42.74
C ARG A 185 25.52 3.27 44.05
N GLY A 186 24.85 3.00 45.19
CA GLY A 186 25.49 2.99 46.51
C GLY A 186 25.95 4.38 46.98
N MET A 187 25.41 5.45 46.40
CA MET A 187 25.70 6.84 46.80
C MET A 187 24.72 7.30 47.88
N ILE A 188 25.08 8.37 48.58
CA ILE A 188 24.17 9.06 49.49
C ILE A 188 23.04 9.71 48.67
N ALA A 189 21.80 9.39 49.03
CA ALA A 189 20.59 9.81 48.33
C ALA A 189 20.19 11.25 48.68
N THR A 190 20.94 12.22 48.18
CA THR A 190 20.71 13.65 48.47
C THR A 190 19.55 14.24 47.65
N GLY A 191 19.17 13.60 46.55
CA GLY A 191 18.14 14.11 45.63
C GLY A 191 18.60 15.32 44.81
N ALA A 192 19.91 15.60 44.78
CA ALA A 192 20.57 16.60 43.97
C ALA A 192 21.94 16.08 43.51
N PHE A 193 22.35 16.37 42.28
CA PHE A 193 23.66 15.97 41.77
C PHE A 193 24.71 17.08 41.93
N SER A 194 25.96 16.67 42.12
CA SER A 194 27.13 17.50 41.84
C SER A 194 27.43 17.53 40.33
N PRO A 195 28.17 18.53 39.82
CA PRO A 195 28.53 18.60 38.41
C PRO A 195 29.19 17.32 37.86
N ASP A 196 30.03 16.66 38.66
CA ASP A 196 30.68 15.41 38.27
C ASP A 196 29.69 14.25 38.16
N GLN A 197 28.71 14.17 39.06
CA GLN A 197 27.64 13.17 38.98
C GLN A 197 26.72 13.41 37.79
N GLU A 198 26.39 14.67 37.47
CA GLU A 198 25.61 15.02 36.28
C GLU A 198 26.33 14.61 35.00
N ASN A 199 27.62 14.94 34.90
CA ASN A 199 28.44 14.59 33.73
C ASN A 199 28.59 13.08 33.57
N ALA A 200 28.82 12.34 34.66
CA ALA A 200 28.92 10.89 34.64
C ALA A 200 27.61 10.23 34.18
N LEU A 201 26.46 10.67 34.73
CA LEU A 201 25.15 10.18 34.34
C LEU A 201 24.85 10.47 32.87
N ILE A 202 25.15 11.67 32.38
CA ILE A 202 24.91 12.04 30.97
C ILE A 202 25.78 11.18 30.03
N ALA A 203 27.05 10.96 30.38
CA ALA A 203 27.95 10.12 29.60
C ALA A 203 27.47 8.66 29.57
N GLU A 204 27.06 8.11 30.71
CA GLU A 204 26.51 6.76 30.82
C GLU A 204 25.21 6.62 30.00
N ALA A 205 24.28 7.57 30.15
CA ALA A 205 23.04 7.59 29.39
C ALA A 205 23.31 7.69 27.87
N ALA A 206 24.28 8.49 27.44
CA ALA A 206 24.64 8.58 26.02
C ALA A 206 25.18 7.24 25.47
N GLN A 207 26.01 6.53 26.24
CA GLN A 207 26.50 5.20 25.87
C GLN A 207 25.36 4.18 25.80
N LYS A 208 24.48 4.16 26.81
CA LYS A 208 23.33 3.25 26.86
C LYS A 208 22.36 3.52 25.71
N LEU A 209 22.08 4.78 25.40
CA LEU A 209 21.24 5.17 24.27
C LEU A 209 21.83 4.69 22.94
N ALA A 210 23.15 4.85 22.75
CA ALA A 210 23.85 4.38 21.55
C ALA A 210 23.78 2.85 21.41
N GLN A 211 23.95 2.12 22.52
CA GLN A 211 23.79 0.66 22.55
C GLN A 211 22.36 0.23 22.21
N GLN A 212 21.35 0.88 22.79
CA GLN A 212 19.94 0.61 22.49
C GLN A 212 19.62 0.88 21.02
N LYS A 213 20.11 1.99 20.46
CA LYS A 213 19.94 2.28 19.03
C LYS A 213 20.58 1.19 18.17
N ALA A 214 21.82 0.81 18.45
CA ALA A 214 22.51 -0.26 17.72
C ALA A 214 21.74 -1.59 17.82
N GLN A 215 21.20 -1.93 18.98
CA GLN A 215 20.37 -3.13 19.16
C GLN A 215 19.10 -3.10 18.32
N THR A 216 18.39 -1.97 18.28
CA THR A 216 17.19 -1.84 17.44
C THR A 216 17.51 -1.93 15.94
N ASP A 217 18.62 -1.34 15.51
CA ASP A 217 19.10 -1.45 14.12
C ASP A 217 19.42 -2.90 13.77
N GLN A 218 20.05 -3.66 14.68
CA GLN A 218 20.29 -5.09 14.51
C GLN A 218 18.99 -5.91 14.48
N GLN A 219 17.99 -5.57 15.29
CA GLN A 219 16.68 -6.23 15.26
C GLN A 219 15.96 -6.02 13.93
N LEU A 220 16.00 -4.80 13.38
CA LEU A 220 15.43 -4.52 12.05
C LEU A 220 16.14 -5.33 10.95
N LEU A 221 17.47 -5.42 11.00
CA LEU A 221 18.24 -6.25 10.07
C LEU A 221 17.90 -7.75 10.21
N GLN A 222 17.69 -8.25 11.42
CA GLN A 222 17.27 -9.64 11.63
C GLN A 222 15.85 -9.90 11.12
N ILE A 223 14.92 -8.97 11.33
CA ILE A 223 13.57 -9.05 10.75
C ILE A 223 13.68 -9.07 9.24
N ALA A 224 14.46 -8.17 8.65
CA ALA A 224 14.71 -8.12 7.22
C ALA A 224 15.24 -9.46 6.70
N GLN A 225 16.25 -10.04 7.34
CA GLN A 225 16.80 -11.35 6.95
C GLN A 225 15.80 -12.50 7.01
N ARG A 226 14.86 -12.49 7.97
CA ARG A 226 13.80 -13.51 8.10
C ARG A 226 12.68 -13.32 7.10
N SER A 227 12.45 -12.08 6.67
CA SER A 227 11.42 -11.70 5.70
C SER A 227 11.98 -11.57 4.27
N ALA A 228 13.29 -11.70 4.10
CA ALA A 228 14.00 -11.55 2.83
C ALA A 228 13.95 -12.87 2.04
N PRO A 229 13.50 -12.84 0.78
CA PRO A 229 13.69 -13.93 -0.17
C PRO A 229 15.18 -14.29 -0.31
N PRO A 230 15.55 -15.55 -0.60
CA PRO A 230 16.94 -16.05 -0.61
C PRO A 230 17.94 -15.20 -1.42
N GLN A 231 17.47 -14.52 -2.47
CA GLN A 231 18.27 -13.67 -3.35
C GLN A 231 18.74 -12.34 -2.74
N TYR A 232 18.12 -11.86 -1.66
CA TYR A 232 18.52 -10.62 -0.97
C TYR A 232 19.64 -10.82 0.07
N GLN A 233 20.03 -12.07 0.35
CA GLN A 233 21.12 -12.36 1.30
C GLN A 233 22.52 -12.12 0.70
N ALA A 234 22.63 -12.01 -0.62
CA ALA A 234 23.90 -11.92 -1.35
C ALA A 234 24.44 -10.49 -1.59
N GLN A 235 23.66 -9.44 -1.31
CA GLN A 235 24.06 -8.04 -1.55
C GLN A 235 24.36 -7.31 -0.24
N GLN A 236 25.39 -7.75 0.48
CA GLN A 236 25.90 -7.02 1.65
C GLN A 236 26.77 -5.86 1.17
N GLN A 237 26.22 -4.64 1.14
CA GLN A 237 27.03 -3.41 1.05
C GLN A 237 27.08 -2.70 2.42
N PRO A 238 28.22 -2.09 2.78
CA PRO A 238 28.35 -1.36 4.03
C PRO A 238 27.48 -0.10 4.02
N VAL A 239 26.83 0.12 5.15
CA VAL A 239 25.86 1.20 5.39
C VAL A 239 26.60 2.45 5.87
N TYR A 240 26.59 3.53 5.09
CA TYR A 240 27.07 4.85 5.55
C TYR A 240 25.95 5.65 6.27
N PRO A 241 26.28 6.48 7.27
CA PRO A 241 25.31 7.32 7.98
C PRO A 241 24.86 8.50 7.11
N VAL A 242 23.56 8.80 7.15
CA VAL A 242 22.97 10.01 6.53
C VAL A 242 23.15 11.18 7.50
N GLN A 243 23.70 12.31 7.03
CA GLN A 243 23.79 13.53 7.82
C GLN A 243 22.40 14.20 7.97
N PRO A 244 22.05 14.78 9.14
CA PRO A 244 20.79 15.47 9.31
C PRO A 244 20.69 16.68 8.36
N GLY A 245 19.67 16.73 7.50
CA GLY A 245 19.36 17.89 6.66
C GLY A 245 19.56 17.73 5.15
N GLN A 246 19.97 16.55 4.67
CA GLN A 246 19.98 16.25 3.23
C GLN A 246 19.00 15.10 2.92
N GLN A 247 18.03 15.38 2.05
CA GLN A 247 17.29 14.31 1.39
C GLN A 247 18.27 13.53 0.51
N PRO A 248 18.25 12.19 0.50
CA PRO A 248 18.93 11.43 -0.54
C PRO A 248 18.28 11.83 -1.88
N GLN A 249 19.01 12.59 -2.69
CA GLN A 249 18.62 12.77 -4.08
C GLN A 249 18.85 11.43 -4.79
N TYR A 250 17.80 10.86 -5.34
CA TYR A 250 17.92 9.74 -6.25
C TYR A 250 18.63 10.24 -7.52
N GLN A 251 19.93 9.97 -7.63
CA GLN A 251 20.63 9.96 -8.90
C GLN A 251 20.78 8.49 -9.28
N PRO A 252 20.13 8.01 -10.35
CA PRO A 252 20.41 6.68 -10.86
C PRO A 252 21.87 6.67 -11.32
N GLN A 253 22.73 5.90 -10.64
CA GLN A 253 24.06 5.62 -11.14
C GLN A 253 23.90 4.74 -12.39
N TYR A 254 23.95 5.37 -13.56
CA TYR A 254 24.16 4.69 -14.83
C TYR A 254 25.51 3.97 -14.75
N GLN A 255 25.48 2.64 -14.74
CA GLN A 255 26.62 1.89 -15.23
C GLN A 255 26.66 2.09 -16.76
N PRO A 256 27.75 2.63 -17.34
CA PRO A 256 27.88 2.63 -18.78
C PRO A 256 27.94 1.18 -19.25
N GLN A 257 26.99 0.79 -20.11
CA GLN A 257 27.00 -0.50 -20.78
C GLN A 257 28.33 -0.68 -21.54
N PRO A 258 28.94 -1.89 -21.54
CA PRO A 258 30.03 -2.16 -22.46
C PRO A 258 29.51 -1.99 -23.89
N GLN A 259 30.25 -1.23 -24.71
CA GLN A 259 29.95 -0.98 -26.11
C GLN A 259 29.71 -2.31 -26.82
N GLN A 260 28.45 -2.60 -27.15
CA GLN A 260 28.11 -3.75 -28.00
C GLN A 260 28.52 -3.40 -29.43
N GLN A 261 29.30 -4.29 -30.04
CA GLN A 261 29.60 -4.24 -31.47
C GLN A 261 28.30 -4.27 -32.30
N PRO A 262 28.24 -3.62 -33.47
CA PRO A 262 27.04 -3.62 -34.28
C PRO A 262 26.79 -5.01 -34.86
N TYR A 263 25.63 -5.59 -34.55
CA TYR A 263 25.10 -6.75 -35.27
C TYR A 263 24.54 -6.31 -36.64
N PRO A 264 24.73 -7.11 -37.71
CA PRO A 264 24.28 -6.75 -39.06
C PRO A 264 22.76 -6.75 -39.18
N GLN A 265 22.23 -5.77 -39.94
CA GLN A 265 20.81 -5.61 -40.23
C GLN A 265 20.22 -6.87 -40.86
N ALA A 266 19.26 -7.52 -40.18
CA ALA A 266 18.42 -8.52 -40.80
C ALA A 266 17.41 -7.83 -41.73
N GLN A 267 17.50 -8.12 -43.03
CA GLN A 267 16.49 -7.76 -44.01
C GLN A 267 15.21 -8.57 -43.73
N TYR A 268 14.13 -7.89 -43.40
CA TYR A 268 12.80 -8.50 -43.30
C TYR A 268 12.33 -8.93 -44.69
N PRO A 269 11.81 -10.15 -44.88
CA PRO A 269 11.15 -10.52 -46.12
C PRO A 269 9.84 -9.73 -46.28
N THR A 270 9.60 -9.26 -47.49
CA THR A 270 8.37 -8.58 -47.92
C THR A 270 7.14 -9.47 -47.71
N GLN A 271 6.09 -8.89 -47.14
CA GLN A 271 4.78 -9.54 -46.95
C GLN A 271 4.16 -9.91 -48.32
N PRO A 272 3.56 -11.11 -48.48
CA PRO A 272 2.71 -11.37 -49.62
C PRO A 272 1.37 -10.62 -49.50
N ALA A 273 0.87 -10.15 -50.64
CA ALA A 273 -0.37 -9.42 -50.79
C ALA A 273 -1.59 -10.21 -50.27
N TYR A 274 -2.50 -9.49 -49.61
CA TYR A 274 -3.78 -9.99 -49.10
C TYR A 274 -4.67 -10.50 -50.25
N GLN A 275 -5.12 -11.75 -50.17
CA GLN A 275 -6.23 -12.27 -50.99
C GLN A 275 -7.55 -12.07 -50.23
N PRO A 276 -8.60 -11.49 -50.83
CA PRO A 276 -9.89 -11.37 -50.17
C PRO A 276 -10.58 -12.74 -50.04
N GLN A 277 -11.10 -13.03 -48.84
CA GLN A 277 -11.91 -14.22 -48.56
C GLN A 277 -13.27 -14.17 -49.30
N PRO A 278 -13.82 -15.32 -49.75
CA PRO A 278 -15.15 -15.38 -50.33
C PRO A 278 -16.26 -15.18 -49.26
N PRO A 279 -17.42 -14.61 -49.64
CA PRO A 279 -18.49 -14.29 -48.70
C PRO A 279 -19.14 -15.54 -48.10
N GLN A 280 -19.41 -15.51 -46.79
CA GLN A 280 -20.10 -16.59 -46.08
C GLN A 280 -21.60 -16.66 -46.45
N PRO A 281 -22.22 -17.86 -46.45
CA PRO A 281 -23.64 -18.02 -46.77
C PRO A 281 -24.56 -17.44 -45.68
N GLN A 282 -25.61 -16.76 -46.12
CA GLN A 282 -26.68 -16.22 -45.26
C GLN A 282 -27.50 -17.36 -44.64
N VAL A 283 -27.55 -17.42 -43.31
CA VAL A 283 -28.42 -18.34 -42.56
C VAL A 283 -29.76 -17.64 -42.30
N GLN A 284 -30.86 -18.26 -42.73
CA GLN A 284 -32.22 -17.76 -42.53
C GLN A 284 -32.68 -17.92 -41.06
N PRO A 285 -33.55 -17.04 -40.54
CA PRO A 285 -34.01 -17.11 -39.15
C PRO A 285 -35.01 -18.26 -38.94
N VAL A 286 -34.73 -19.12 -37.97
CA VAL A 286 -35.68 -20.11 -37.43
C VAL A 286 -36.44 -19.50 -36.25
N THR A 287 -37.76 -19.42 -36.36
CA THR A 287 -38.69 -19.09 -35.27
C THR A 287 -38.78 -20.23 -34.26
N PRO A 288 -38.61 -20.01 -32.94
CA PRO A 288 -38.90 -21.03 -31.94
C PRO A 288 -40.40 -21.12 -31.63
N ILE A 289 -40.94 -22.33 -31.75
CA ILE A 289 -42.27 -22.73 -31.27
C ILE A 289 -42.10 -23.16 -29.81
N TYR A 290 -42.75 -22.48 -28.87
CA TYR A 290 -42.81 -22.92 -27.47
C TYR A 290 -43.92 -23.96 -27.31
N GLN A 291 -43.54 -25.22 -27.03
CA GLN A 291 -44.43 -26.25 -26.52
C GLN A 291 -44.13 -26.44 -25.03
N ALA A 292 -45.15 -26.18 -24.19
CA ALA A 292 -45.06 -26.30 -22.74
C ALA A 292 -44.93 -27.78 -22.32
N ALA A 293 -43.88 -28.10 -21.55
CA ALA A 293 -43.74 -29.38 -20.86
C ALA A 293 -44.12 -29.23 -19.37
N ALA A 294 -44.86 -30.23 -18.87
CA ALA A 294 -45.44 -30.29 -17.52
C ALA A 294 -44.39 -30.38 -16.39
N PRO A 295 -44.72 -29.97 -15.15
CA PRO A 295 -43.76 -29.91 -14.04
C PRO A 295 -43.53 -31.30 -13.41
N GLY A 296 -42.26 -31.66 -13.24
CA GLY A 296 -41.83 -32.83 -12.47
C GLY A 296 -41.89 -32.60 -10.94
N PRO A 297 -41.83 -33.67 -10.12
CA PRO A 297 -42.20 -33.60 -8.72
C PRO A 297 -41.11 -32.93 -7.85
N GLN A 298 -41.57 -32.10 -6.91
CA GLN A 298 -40.78 -31.39 -5.91
C GLN A 298 -40.18 -32.35 -4.86
N PRO A 299 -38.91 -32.20 -4.45
CA PRO A 299 -38.39 -32.85 -3.25
C PRO A 299 -38.85 -32.10 -1.98
N GLN A 300 -39.42 -32.88 -1.05
CA GLN A 300 -39.82 -32.44 0.29
C GLN A 300 -38.58 -32.14 1.15
N ILE A 301 -38.51 -30.92 1.69
CA ILE A 301 -37.51 -30.48 2.66
C ILE A 301 -38.01 -30.81 4.07
N ALA A 302 -37.35 -31.77 4.72
CA ALA A 302 -37.52 -32.03 6.15
C ALA A 302 -36.83 -30.92 6.95
N ALA A 303 -37.59 -30.30 7.86
CA ALA A 303 -37.09 -29.33 8.81
C ALA A 303 -36.18 -30.02 9.86
N ALA A 304 -34.96 -29.53 10.02
CA ALA A 304 -34.15 -29.76 11.22
C ALA A 304 -33.46 -28.46 11.63
N ASN A 305 -33.92 -27.94 12.78
CA ASN A 305 -33.34 -26.80 13.48
C ASN A 305 -31.88 -27.06 13.88
N GLY A 306 -31.01 -26.08 13.65
CA GLY A 306 -29.67 -26.07 14.21
C GLY A 306 -28.86 -24.85 13.77
N LEU A 307 -29.05 -23.72 14.45
CA LEU A 307 -28.12 -22.59 14.37
C LEU A 307 -26.70 -23.06 14.72
N ARG A 308 -25.78 -23.03 13.74
CA ARG A 308 -24.35 -22.88 14.00
C ARG A 308 -23.78 -21.87 13.02
N ALA A 309 -23.11 -20.88 13.59
CA ALA A 309 -22.48 -19.76 12.89
C ALA A 309 -21.58 -20.23 11.76
N ALA A 310 -21.79 -19.69 10.55
CA ALA A 310 -20.82 -19.77 9.48
C ALA A 310 -19.58 -18.96 9.88
N GLY A 311 -18.56 -19.66 10.39
CA GLY A 311 -17.24 -19.10 10.53
C GLY A 311 -16.67 -18.85 9.14
N THR A 312 -16.38 -17.60 8.82
CA THR A 312 -15.49 -17.23 7.71
C THR A 312 -14.12 -17.82 8.01
N VAL A 313 -13.75 -18.88 7.29
CA VAL A 313 -12.38 -19.38 7.29
C VAL A 313 -11.62 -18.52 6.27
N PRO A 314 -10.64 -17.69 6.68
CA PRO A 314 -9.78 -17.02 5.72
C PRO A 314 -8.90 -18.09 5.08
N VAL A 315 -9.13 -18.37 3.80
CA VAL A 315 -8.21 -19.18 3.00
C VAL A 315 -7.03 -18.26 2.68
N ALA A 316 -5.95 -18.37 3.46
CA ALA A 316 -4.65 -17.92 3.02
C ALA A 316 -4.24 -18.87 1.88
N LEU A 317 -4.33 -18.42 0.63
CA LEU A 317 -3.77 -19.16 -0.49
C LEU A 317 -2.25 -18.94 -0.48
N THR A 318 -1.56 -19.76 0.31
CA THR A 318 -0.16 -20.11 0.04
C THR A 318 -0.07 -20.81 -1.32
N GLU A 319 1.09 -20.74 -1.97
CA GLU A 319 1.54 -21.47 -3.19
C GLU A 319 0.51 -22.42 -3.82
N PRO A 320 0.25 -22.35 -5.15
CA PRO A 320 -0.74 -23.22 -5.79
C PRO A 320 -0.47 -24.68 -5.42
N VAL A 321 -1.33 -25.23 -4.56
CA VAL A 321 -1.27 -26.63 -4.18
C VAL A 321 -1.48 -27.40 -5.47
N GLU A 322 -0.49 -28.20 -5.86
CA GLU A 322 -0.57 -29.03 -7.06
C GLU A 322 -1.85 -29.89 -6.97
N GLY A 323 -2.84 -29.60 -7.82
CA GLY A 323 -4.16 -30.22 -7.80
C GLY A 323 -5.34 -29.37 -7.30
N ALA A 324 -5.14 -28.14 -6.84
CA ALA A 324 -6.25 -27.18 -6.64
C ALA A 324 -6.68 -26.56 -7.98
N GLU A 325 -7.99 -26.55 -8.27
CA GLU A 325 -8.55 -25.92 -9.49
C GLU A 325 -8.17 -24.43 -9.52
N ARG A 326 -7.57 -23.97 -10.64
CA ARG A 326 -7.19 -22.57 -10.83
C ARG A 326 -8.44 -21.74 -11.13
N PRO A 327 -8.54 -20.49 -10.64
CA PRO A 327 -9.68 -19.63 -10.94
C PRO A 327 -9.71 -19.26 -12.44
N ASN A 328 -10.89 -18.89 -12.97
CA ASN A 328 -10.97 -18.23 -14.27
C ASN A 328 -10.89 -16.71 -14.09
N LEU A 329 -10.51 -16.03 -15.17
CA LEU A 329 -10.56 -14.58 -15.28
C LEU A 329 -11.51 -14.17 -16.39
N TYR A 330 -12.37 -13.20 -16.10
CA TYR A 330 -13.23 -12.55 -17.09
C TYR A 330 -12.88 -11.07 -17.12
N ILE A 331 -12.48 -10.57 -18.28
CA ILE A 331 -12.14 -9.14 -18.46
C ILE A 331 -13.03 -8.50 -19.53
N LEU A 332 -13.70 -7.42 -19.13
CA LEU A 332 -14.28 -6.44 -20.04
C LEU A 332 -13.31 -5.26 -20.17
N SER A 333 -12.70 -5.11 -21.35
CA SER A 333 -11.73 -4.05 -21.63
C SER A 333 -12.32 -3.07 -22.64
N ILE A 334 -12.51 -1.81 -22.23
CA ILE A 334 -13.19 -0.76 -22.99
C ILE A 334 -12.21 0.38 -23.25
N GLY A 335 -12.04 0.77 -24.51
CA GLY A 335 -11.13 1.84 -24.92
C GLY A 335 -11.69 2.71 -26.04
N VAL A 336 -11.86 4.01 -25.82
CA VAL A 336 -12.44 4.92 -26.83
C VAL A 336 -11.49 6.06 -27.14
N SER A 337 -10.79 5.95 -28.27
CA SER A 337 -10.01 7.06 -28.83
C SER A 337 -10.71 7.79 -29.96
N LYS A 338 -11.48 7.07 -30.78
CA LYS A 338 -12.23 7.65 -31.90
C LYS A 338 -13.66 7.80 -31.45
N TYR A 339 -14.13 9.04 -31.32
CA TYR A 339 -15.53 9.37 -31.02
C TYR A 339 -16.26 9.79 -32.29
N SER A 340 -17.59 9.68 -32.29
CA SER A 340 -18.43 10.15 -33.40
C SER A 340 -18.24 11.64 -33.68
N ASP A 341 -18.13 12.46 -32.63
CA ASP A 341 -17.58 13.83 -32.73
C ASP A 341 -16.05 13.78 -32.52
N LYS A 342 -15.32 13.95 -33.62
CA LYS A 342 -13.86 13.94 -33.66
C LYS A 342 -13.19 14.96 -32.74
N GLY A 343 -13.93 15.97 -32.28
CA GLY A 343 -13.45 16.93 -31.29
C GLY A 343 -13.13 16.33 -29.94
N TYR A 344 -13.60 15.11 -29.66
CA TYR A 344 -13.31 14.36 -28.44
C TYR A 344 -12.27 13.26 -28.62
N ASN A 345 -11.60 13.18 -29.78
CA ASN A 345 -10.65 12.09 -30.02
C ASN A 345 -9.46 12.13 -29.04
N LEU A 346 -9.10 10.95 -28.54
CA LEU A 346 -7.87 10.68 -27.81
C LEU A 346 -6.88 9.95 -28.74
N ASN A 347 -5.66 9.72 -28.27
CA ASN A 347 -4.64 9.06 -29.08
C ASN A 347 -4.48 7.57 -28.79
N PHE A 348 -4.65 7.13 -27.52
CA PHE A 348 -4.20 5.78 -27.11
C PHE A 348 -5.19 4.95 -26.26
N ALA A 349 -6.41 5.42 -26.04
CA ALA A 349 -7.36 4.72 -25.15
C ALA A 349 -7.79 3.32 -25.69
N ASP A 350 -7.90 3.14 -27.01
CA ASP A 350 -8.11 1.84 -27.62
C ASP A 350 -6.86 0.96 -27.53
N GLU A 351 -5.66 1.46 -27.85
CA GLU A 351 -4.42 0.71 -27.69
C GLU A 351 -4.18 0.28 -26.23
N ASP A 352 -4.56 1.11 -25.27
CA ASP A 352 -4.53 0.81 -23.84
C ASP A 352 -5.44 -0.37 -23.49
N ALA A 353 -6.69 -0.35 -23.95
CA ALA A 353 -7.65 -1.43 -23.72
C ALA A 353 -7.19 -2.76 -24.35
N GLU A 354 -6.59 -2.70 -25.54
CA GLU A 354 -6.01 -3.87 -26.18
C GLU A 354 -4.81 -4.42 -25.40
N ALA A 355 -3.91 -3.54 -24.92
CA ALA A 355 -2.72 -3.95 -24.19
C ALA A 355 -3.09 -4.63 -22.86
N VAL A 356 -4.02 -4.06 -22.11
CA VAL A 356 -4.49 -4.65 -20.84
C VAL A 356 -5.17 -6.00 -21.09
N ALA A 357 -6.02 -6.09 -22.11
CA ALA A 357 -6.64 -7.35 -22.51
C ALA A 357 -5.59 -8.43 -22.85
N ARG A 358 -4.55 -8.08 -23.62
CA ARG A 358 -3.44 -8.99 -23.95
C ARG A 358 -2.66 -9.42 -22.71
N ALA A 359 -2.33 -8.51 -21.81
CA ALA A 359 -1.59 -8.80 -20.59
C ALA A 359 -2.30 -9.82 -19.72
N PHE A 360 -3.61 -9.65 -19.49
CA PHE A 360 -4.40 -10.64 -18.75
C PHE A 360 -4.56 -11.95 -19.53
N LYS A 361 -4.78 -11.91 -20.84
CA LYS A 361 -4.87 -13.13 -21.67
C LYS A 361 -3.59 -13.97 -21.60
N SER A 362 -2.43 -13.34 -21.46
CA SER A 362 -1.14 -14.01 -21.29
C SER A 362 -1.02 -14.88 -20.02
N GLN A 363 -1.94 -14.69 -19.06
CA GLN A 363 -2.00 -15.46 -17.81
C GLN A 363 -2.84 -16.73 -17.92
N GLN A 364 -3.49 -16.98 -19.07
CA GLN A 364 -4.22 -18.22 -19.31
C GLN A 364 -3.28 -19.43 -19.30
N GLY A 365 -3.69 -20.49 -18.61
CA GLY A 365 -2.86 -21.69 -18.41
C GLY A 365 -1.63 -21.46 -17.52
N LYS A 366 -1.49 -20.25 -16.95
CA LYS A 366 -0.54 -19.90 -15.90
C LYS A 366 -1.32 -19.74 -14.59
N LEU A 367 -1.58 -18.50 -14.18
CA LEU A 367 -2.31 -18.16 -12.97
C LEU A 367 -3.79 -18.53 -13.05
N TYR A 368 -4.39 -18.34 -14.23
CA TYR A 368 -5.80 -18.64 -14.47
C TYR A 368 -5.95 -19.88 -15.36
N GLU A 369 -6.98 -20.68 -15.11
CA GLU A 369 -7.31 -21.81 -15.99
C GLU A 369 -7.72 -21.29 -17.37
N ARG A 370 -8.74 -20.44 -17.39
CA ARG A 370 -9.24 -19.77 -18.59
C ARG A 370 -9.25 -18.25 -18.38
N VAL A 371 -8.93 -17.52 -19.44
CA VAL A 371 -9.08 -16.06 -19.49
C VAL A 371 -10.03 -15.71 -20.62
N GLU A 372 -11.22 -15.24 -20.28
CA GLU A 372 -12.22 -14.78 -21.24
C GLU A 372 -12.16 -13.26 -21.37
N THR A 373 -12.08 -12.78 -22.60
CA THR A 373 -11.85 -11.36 -22.91
C THR A 373 -12.95 -10.84 -23.80
N ARG A 374 -13.66 -9.80 -23.34
CA ARG A 374 -14.46 -8.92 -24.20
C ARG A 374 -13.74 -7.59 -24.36
N LEU A 375 -13.24 -7.35 -25.57
CA LEU A 375 -12.55 -6.13 -25.95
C LEU A 375 -13.50 -5.27 -26.80
N LEU A 376 -13.79 -4.07 -26.32
CA LEU A 376 -14.63 -3.09 -27.01
C LEU A 376 -13.79 -1.84 -27.27
N THR A 377 -13.44 -1.59 -28.52
CA THR A 377 -12.67 -0.41 -28.93
C THR A 377 -13.40 0.44 -29.95
N ASN A 378 -13.27 1.76 -29.83
CA ASN A 378 -13.82 2.73 -30.77
C ASN A 378 -15.29 2.43 -31.12
N SER A 379 -15.64 2.22 -32.39
CA SER A 379 -17.00 1.95 -32.84
C SER A 379 -17.65 0.70 -32.25
N LEU A 380 -16.87 -0.25 -31.71
CA LEU A 380 -17.41 -1.40 -30.97
C LEU A 380 -17.71 -1.07 -29.49
N ALA A 381 -17.11 0.00 -28.96
CA ALA A 381 -17.43 0.57 -27.66
C ALA A 381 -18.54 1.61 -27.78
N ASP A 382 -19.63 1.24 -28.46
CA ASP A 382 -20.89 1.96 -28.38
C ASP A 382 -21.63 1.64 -27.07
N ARG A 383 -22.65 2.44 -26.76
CA ARG A 383 -23.41 2.30 -25.52
C ARG A 383 -23.96 0.89 -25.31
N ASP A 384 -24.57 0.31 -26.33
CA ASP A 384 -25.31 -0.94 -26.19
C ASP A 384 -24.36 -2.12 -26.00
N ASN A 385 -23.26 -2.17 -26.76
CA ASN A 385 -22.21 -3.17 -26.59
C ASN A 385 -21.52 -3.10 -25.22
N ILE A 386 -21.35 -1.90 -24.66
CA ILE A 386 -20.81 -1.74 -23.30
C ILE A 386 -21.77 -2.34 -22.27
N LEU A 387 -23.08 -2.05 -22.37
CA LEU A 387 -24.08 -2.61 -21.46
C LEU A 387 -24.17 -4.13 -21.60
N ASP A 388 -24.13 -4.65 -22.82
CA ASP A 388 -24.08 -6.10 -23.08
C ASP A 388 -22.81 -6.75 -22.51
N GLY A 389 -21.68 -6.04 -22.52
CA GLY A 389 -20.43 -6.46 -21.89
C GLY A 389 -20.53 -6.54 -20.37
N LEU A 390 -21.18 -5.56 -19.75
CA LEU A 390 -21.43 -5.56 -18.29
C LEU A 390 -22.37 -6.71 -17.88
N GLU A 391 -23.45 -6.92 -18.63
CA GLU A 391 -24.38 -8.05 -18.41
C GLU A 391 -23.69 -9.40 -18.61
N TRP A 392 -22.80 -9.50 -19.60
CA TRP A 392 -22.00 -10.70 -19.83
C TRP A 392 -21.14 -11.07 -18.61
N LEU A 393 -20.52 -10.10 -17.92
CA LEU A 393 -19.77 -10.40 -16.70
C LEU A 393 -20.68 -11.02 -15.62
N ILE A 394 -21.88 -10.46 -15.40
CA ILE A 394 -22.83 -10.96 -14.40
C ILE A 394 -23.22 -12.41 -14.69
N ARG A 395 -23.42 -12.75 -15.97
CA ARG A 395 -23.87 -14.09 -16.37
C ARG A 395 -22.78 -15.16 -16.25
N GLU A 396 -21.54 -14.84 -16.59
CA GLU A 396 -20.49 -15.86 -16.76
C GLU A 396 -19.59 -16.06 -15.53
N THR A 397 -19.55 -15.09 -14.60
CA THR A 397 -18.65 -15.15 -13.45
C THR A 397 -19.22 -15.91 -12.25
N THR A 398 -18.34 -16.56 -11.48
CA THR A 398 -18.69 -17.29 -10.24
C THR A 398 -17.87 -16.78 -9.04
N GLN A 399 -18.18 -17.25 -7.83
CA GLN A 399 -17.49 -16.82 -6.60
C GLN A 399 -15.98 -17.14 -6.56
N ARG A 400 -15.51 -18.02 -7.44
CA ARG A 400 -14.10 -18.40 -7.54
C ARG A 400 -13.32 -17.56 -8.54
N ASP A 401 -14.00 -16.81 -9.40
CA ASP A 401 -13.37 -16.13 -10.53
C ASP A 401 -12.91 -14.72 -10.16
N LEU A 402 -12.03 -14.17 -10.99
CA LEU A 402 -11.68 -12.75 -10.99
C LEU A 402 -12.43 -12.05 -12.13
N ALA A 403 -13.25 -11.07 -11.79
CA ALA A 403 -13.89 -10.17 -12.74
C ALA A 403 -13.10 -8.85 -12.82
N VAL A 404 -12.65 -8.49 -14.02
CA VAL A 404 -11.92 -7.24 -14.28
C VAL A 404 -12.71 -6.37 -15.25
N ILE A 405 -12.89 -5.10 -14.89
CA ILE A 405 -13.35 -4.06 -15.82
C ILE A 405 -12.18 -3.09 -16.02
N PHE A 406 -11.68 -2.99 -17.25
CA PHE A 406 -10.78 -1.92 -17.66
C PHE A 406 -11.54 -0.93 -18.52
N VAL A 407 -11.43 0.36 -18.19
CA VAL A 407 -12.08 1.42 -18.95
C VAL A 407 -11.12 2.59 -19.15
N ALA A 408 -10.93 2.98 -20.42
CA ALA A 408 -10.12 4.11 -20.83
C ALA A 408 -10.90 5.00 -21.81
N GLY A 409 -10.93 6.30 -21.54
CA GLY A 409 -11.67 7.26 -22.36
C GLY A 409 -12.23 8.43 -21.57
N HIS A 410 -13.13 9.18 -22.19
CA HIS A 410 -13.75 10.35 -21.61
C HIS A 410 -14.93 9.99 -20.70
N GLY A 411 -15.16 10.86 -19.73
CA GLY A 411 -16.39 10.90 -18.98
C GLY A 411 -16.79 12.33 -18.65
N THR A 412 -18.06 12.52 -18.37
CA THR A 412 -18.66 13.84 -18.16
C THR A 412 -19.85 13.74 -17.21
N LYS A 413 -20.18 14.85 -16.57
CA LYS A 413 -21.36 14.99 -15.71
C LYS A 413 -22.49 15.67 -16.48
N ASP A 414 -23.71 15.19 -16.26
CA ASP A 414 -24.90 15.93 -16.67
C ASP A 414 -25.15 17.15 -15.76
N GLY A 415 -26.13 17.99 -16.10
CA GLY A 415 -26.49 19.16 -15.28
C GLY A 415 -26.98 18.83 -13.86
N GLY A 416 -27.30 17.57 -13.58
CA GLY A 416 -27.64 17.06 -12.24
C GLY A 416 -26.45 16.48 -11.48
N GLY A 417 -25.24 16.54 -12.04
CA GLY A 417 -24.01 16.01 -11.43
C GLY A 417 -23.82 14.50 -11.59
N GLN A 418 -24.67 13.82 -12.37
CA GLN A 418 -24.53 12.38 -12.62
C GLN A 418 -23.39 12.13 -13.60
N TYR A 419 -22.44 11.28 -13.23
CA TYR A 419 -21.29 10.95 -14.08
C TYR A 419 -21.65 9.89 -15.12
N TYR A 420 -21.18 10.10 -16.34
CA TYR A 420 -21.31 9.22 -17.48
C TYR A 420 -19.91 8.92 -18.03
N PHE A 421 -19.65 7.65 -18.35
CA PHE A 421 -18.63 7.32 -19.33
C PHE A 421 -19.17 7.68 -20.72
N MET A 422 -18.28 8.09 -21.63
CA MET A 422 -18.62 8.45 -23.00
C MET A 422 -18.23 7.31 -23.97
N PRO A 423 -19.19 6.50 -24.43
CA PRO A 423 -19.01 5.61 -25.58
C PRO A 423 -18.66 6.34 -26.88
N HIS A 424 -18.29 5.59 -27.91
CA HIS A 424 -18.02 6.11 -29.26
C HIS A 424 -19.19 6.92 -29.84
N ASP A 425 -20.42 6.47 -29.62
CA ASP A 425 -21.66 7.06 -30.13
C ASP A 425 -22.25 8.15 -29.22
N THR A 426 -21.46 8.67 -28.27
CA THR A 426 -21.92 9.75 -27.38
C THR A 426 -22.33 11.00 -28.17
N ASP A 427 -23.59 11.39 -27.99
CA ASP A 427 -24.13 12.70 -28.36
C ASP A 427 -24.30 13.55 -27.09
N MET A 428 -23.61 14.69 -27.02
CA MET A 428 -23.63 15.57 -25.86
C MET A 428 -24.98 16.26 -25.64
N ASP A 429 -25.76 16.48 -26.70
CA ASP A 429 -27.12 17.03 -26.60
C ASP A 429 -28.12 15.97 -26.08
N SER A 430 -27.77 14.69 -26.23
CA SER A 430 -28.55 13.53 -25.80
C SER A 430 -27.82 12.67 -24.75
N LEU A 431 -26.93 13.25 -23.93
CA LEU A 431 -26.00 12.51 -23.06
C LEU A 431 -26.69 11.42 -22.21
N ARG A 432 -27.88 11.69 -21.67
CA ARG A 432 -28.63 10.72 -20.87
C ARG A 432 -28.99 9.44 -21.63
N ARG A 433 -29.18 9.55 -22.94
CA ARG A 433 -29.57 8.47 -23.85
C ARG A 433 -28.36 7.75 -24.43
N THR A 434 -27.28 8.46 -24.76
CA THR A 434 -26.12 7.91 -25.47
C THR A 434 -24.91 7.65 -24.59
N GLY A 435 -24.82 8.26 -23.42
CA GLY A 435 -23.78 7.97 -22.42
C GLY A 435 -24.10 6.71 -21.61
N VAL A 436 -23.06 6.08 -21.06
CA VAL A 436 -23.21 4.99 -20.07
C VAL A 436 -23.11 5.60 -18.68
N LYS A 437 -24.19 5.51 -17.90
CA LYS A 437 -24.20 6.03 -16.52
C LYS A 437 -23.18 5.26 -15.70
N TRP A 438 -22.46 5.96 -14.83
CA TRP A 438 -21.53 5.31 -13.90
C TRP A 438 -22.22 4.28 -13.00
N TYR A 439 -23.49 4.52 -12.67
CA TYR A 439 -24.33 3.58 -11.93
C TYR A 439 -24.37 2.19 -12.57
N GLU A 440 -24.31 2.04 -13.89
CA GLU A 440 -24.33 0.73 -14.56
C GLU A 440 -23.07 -0.08 -14.21
N PHE A 441 -21.91 0.57 -14.15
CA PHE A 441 -20.66 -0.06 -13.68
C PHE A 441 -20.76 -0.43 -12.20
N GLN A 442 -21.30 0.47 -11.37
CA GLN A 442 -21.47 0.25 -9.94
C GLN A 442 -22.42 -0.93 -9.65
N ASP A 443 -23.58 -0.96 -10.28
CA ASP A 443 -24.60 -2.01 -10.15
C ASP A 443 -24.05 -3.36 -10.62
N THR A 444 -23.29 -3.35 -11.71
CA THR A 444 -22.59 -4.55 -12.20
C THR A 444 -21.61 -5.07 -11.15
N LEU A 445 -20.73 -4.22 -10.63
CA LEU A 445 -19.74 -4.60 -9.60
C LEU A 445 -20.40 -5.07 -8.29
N ASP A 446 -21.57 -4.54 -7.93
CA ASP A 446 -22.35 -4.98 -6.77
C ASP A 446 -22.93 -6.39 -6.96
N ARG A 447 -23.37 -6.72 -8.18
CA ARG A 447 -23.94 -8.02 -8.53
C ARG A 447 -22.91 -9.12 -8.76
N LEU A 448 -21.68 -8.76 -9.14
CA LEU A 448 -20.65 -9.73 -9.47
C LEU A 448 -20.24 -10.57 -8.24
N PRO A 449 -20.23 -11.91 -8.36
CA PRO A 449 -19.66 -12.77 -7.33
C PRO A 449 -18.13 -12.74 -7.38
N GLY A 450 -17.47 -13.16 -6.29
CA GLY A 450 -16.02 -13.36 -6.26
C GLY A 450 -15.19 -12.07 -6.16
N THR A 451 -13.96 -12.11 -6.66
CA THR A 451 -13.04 -10.98 -6.60
C THR A 451 -13.30 -10.03 -7.76
N ARG A 452 -13.38 -8.72 -7.48
CA ARG A 452 -13.79 -7.69 -8.45
C ARG A 452 -12.76 -6.58 -8.50
N TRP A 453 -12.33 -6.23 -9.71
CA TRP A 453 -11.32 -5.20 -9.92
C TRP A 453 -11.71 -4.25 -11.04
N LEU A 454 -11.85 -2.97 -10.68
CA LEU A 454 -12.04 -1.88 -11.63
C LEU A 454 -10.72 -1.14 -11.85
N LEU A 455 -10.31 -1.05 -13.10
CA LEU A 455 -9.19 -0.26 -13.58
C LEU A 455 -9.74 0.88 -14.44
N ALA A 456 -9.67 2.12 -13.94
CA ALA A 456 -10.25 3.29 -14.58
C ALA A 456 -9.16 4.27 -15.03
N ASP A 457 -8.80 4.23 -16.31
CA ASP A 457 -7.99 5.26 -16.98
C ASP A 457 -8.89 6.33 -17.61
N THR A 458 -9.77 6.88 -16.78
CA THR A 458 -10.76 7.87 -17.18
C THR A 458 -10.58 9.12 -16.35
N CYS A 459 -9.77 10.09 -16.80
CA CYS A 459 -9.73 11.45 -16.23
C CYS A 459 -9.18 12.50 -17.19
N HIS A 460 -10.10 13.39 -17.59
CA HIS A 460 -9.96 14.74 -18.15
C HIS A 460 -9.44 14.93 -19.59
N ALA A 461 -10.37 15.31 -20.48
CA ALA A 461 -10.17 16.22 -21.61
C ALA A 461 -9.69 17.58 -21.09
N GLY A 462 -8.42 17.70 -20.70
CA GLY A 462 -7.83 18.99 -20.37
C GLY A 462 -7.78 19.84 -21.64
N SER A 463 -8.72 20.78 -21.78
CA SER A 463 -8.78 21.77 -22.86
C SER A 463 -9.09 21.19 -24.26
N ILE A 464 -10.35 20.88 -24.53
CA ILE A 464 -10.89 21.17 -25.88
C ILE A 464 -10.90 22.69 -26.01
N THR A 465 -9.80 23.23 -26.51
CA THR A 465 -9.72 24.60 -27.03
C THR A 465 -10.74 24.71 -28.16
N GLY A 466 -11.92 25.28 -27.88
CA GLY A 466 -12.81 25.80 -28.94
C GLY A 466 -14.28 25.38 -28.91
N LYS A 467 -14.74 24.44 -28.06
CA LYS A 467 -16.17 24.10 -27.96
C LYS A 467 -16.70 24.34 -26.53
N ARG A 468 -17.74 25.18 -26.44
CA ARG A 468 -18.53 25.47 -25.23
C ARG A 468 -19.05 24.15 -24.64
N GLY A 469 -18.77 23.84 -23.37
CA GLY A 469 -19.58 22.86 -22.64
C GLY A 469 -18.92 22.04 -21.53
N LEU A 470 -17.62 21.76 -21.59
CA LEU A 470 -16.95 20.93 -20.57
C LEU A 470 -16.11 21.80 -19.63
N THR A 471 -16.71 22.27 -18.54
CA THR A 471 -15.96 22.87 -17.44
C THR A 471 -15.12 21.82 -16.74
N ARG A 472 -14.01 22.23 -16.13
CA ARG A 472 -13.07 21.31 -15.45
C ARG A 472 -13.74 20.45 -14.35
N ASP A 473 -14.74 21.01 -13.67
CA ASP A 473 -15.52 20.29 -12.65
C ASP A 473 -16.49 19.23 -13.23
N ALA A 474 -16.82 19.33 -14.52
CA ALA A 474 -17.77 18.44 -15.17
C ALA A 474 -17.17 17.07 -15.52
N SER A 475 -15.85 16.86 -15.43
CA SER A 475 -15.22 15.57 -15.77
C SER A 475 -14.52 14.87 -14.60
N ASP A 476 -14.69 15.38 -13.38
CA ASP A 476 -14.14 14.76 -12.17
C ASP A 476 -14.93 13.50 -11.77
N ILE A 477 -14.30 12.33 -11.87
CA ILE A 477 -14.86 11.02 -11.50
C ILE A 477 -14.81 10.72 -9.99
N THR A 478 -14.14 11.55 -9.18
CA THR A 478 -13.81 11.24 -7.77
C THR A 478 -15.03 10.85 -6.92
N ASP A 479 -16.17 11.53 -7.10
CA ASP A 479 -17.41 11.19 -6.38
C ASP A 479 -17.96 9.83 -6.82
N ALA A 480 -17.90 9.55 -8.12
CA ALA A 480 -18.30 8.29 -8.72
C ALA A 480 -17.43 7.10 -8.22
N LEU A 481 -16.12 7.33 -8.06
CA LEU A 481 -15.21 6.36 -7.44
C LEU A 481 -15.48 6.18 -5.95
N ARG A 482 -15.82 7.26 -5.23
CA ARG A 482 -16.15 7.19 -3.80
C ARG A 482 -17.38 6.32 -3.54
N ASP A 483 -18.38 6.38 -4.41
CA ASP A 483 -19.60 5.59 -4.28
C ASP A 483 -19.35 4.08 -4.43
N LEU A 484 -18.31 3.67 -5.17
CA LEU A 484 -17.89 2.26 -5.25
C LEU A 484 -17.42 1.69 -3.90
N ARG A 485 -17.00 2.54 -2.96
CA ARG A 485 -16.61 2.11 -1.60
C ARG A 485 -17.78 1.58 -0.78
N LYS A 486 -19.02 1.82 -1.22
CA LYS A 486 -20.25 1.36 -0.55
C LYS A 486 -20.66 -0.06 -1.00
N VAL A 487 -20.05 -0.59 -2.06
CA VAL A 487 -20.36 -1.92 -2.61
C VAL A 487 -20.01 -3.02 -1.61
N GLU A 488 -20.95 -3.92 -1.34
CA GLU A 488 -20.76 -5.00 -0.36
C GLU A 488 -19.76 -6.06 -0.85
N GLY A 489 -19.01 -6.65 0.09
CA GLY A 489 -17.93 -7.60 -0.21
C GLY A 489 -16.65 -6.97 -0.78
N GLY A 490 -16.65 -5.67 -1.10
CA GLY A 490 -15.48 -4.91 -1.54
C GLY A 490 -15.09 -5.08 -3.02
N VAL A 491 -14.85 -3.96 -3.69
CA VAL A 491 -14.27 -3.87 -5.05
C VAL A 491 -12.89 -3.23 -4.95
N VAL A 492 -11.89 -3.84 -5.59
CA VAL A 492 -10.59 -3.18 -5.78
C VAL A 492 -10.74 -2.14 -6.88
N VAL A 493 -10.36 -0.90 -6.63
CA VAL A 493 -10.43 0.18 -7.62
C VAL A 493 -9.05 0.77 -7.78
N MET A 494 -8.51 0.80 -9.00
CA MET A 494 -7.34 1.61 -9.36
C MET A 494 -7.75 2.61 -10.43
N SER A 495 -7.47 3.87 -10.17
CA SER A 495 -7.79 4.98 -11.06
C SER A 495 -6.51 5.70 -11.46
N ALA A 496 -6.42 6.09 -12.73
CA ALA A 496 -5.23 6.73 -13.28
C ALA A 496 -4.95 8.12 -12.68
N ALA A 497 -6.00 8.85 -12.28
CA ALA A 497 -5.89 10.16 -11.65
C ALA A 497 -7.10 10.44 -10.75
N THR A 498 -6.99 11.40 -9.83
CA THR A 498 -8.11 11.89 -9.01
C THR A 498 -8.18 13.41 -8.93
N GLY A 499 -9.37 13.93 -8.61
CA GLY A 499 -9.64 15.35 -8.43
C GLY A 499 -9.41 16.16 -9.71
N ARG A 500 -8.45 17.09 -9.67
CA ARG A 500 -8.20 18.08 -10.74
C ARG A 500 -7.04 17.71 -11.68
N GLU A 501 -6.46 16.54 -11.49
CA GLU A 501 -5.35 16.00 -12.28
C GLU A 501 -5.87 15.35 -13.57
N SER A 502 -5.04 15.37 -14.62
CA SER A 502 -5.36 14.76 -15.92
C SER A 502 -4.59 13.46 -16.09
N SER A 503 -5.18 12.48 -16.77
CA SER A 503 -4.42 11.33 -17.27
C SER A 503 -3.56 11.79 -18.45
N VAL A 504 -2.28 11.43 -18.44
CA VAL A 504 -1.28 11.86 -19.41
C VAL A 504 -0.98 10.73 -20.37
N GLU A 505 -1.08 11.01 -21.66
CA GLU A 505 -0.67 10.11 -22.73
C GLU A 505 0.58 10.64 -23.45
N ASN A 506 1.40 9.74 -24.01
CA ASN A 506 2.61 10.12 -24.74
C ASN A 506 2.85 9.18 -25.92
N PRO A 507 3.01 9.70 -27.16
CA PRO A 507 3.35 8.90 -28.33
C PRO A 507 4.63 8.05 -28.20
N GLU A 508 5.61 8.47 -27.39
CA GLU A 508 6.81 7.67 -27.14
C GLU A 508 6.53 6.40 -26.33
N TRP A 509 5.47 6.40 -25.52
CA TRP A 509 5.05 5.23 -24.74
C TRP A 509 4.04 4.38 -25.52
N GLY A 510 3.34 4.98 -26.48
CA GLY A 510 2.22 4.37 -27.21
C GLY A 510 0.98 4.13 -26.36
N HIS A 511 0.94 4.73 -25.15
CA HIS A 511 -0.03 4.43 -24.09
C HIS A 511 -0.25 5.64 -23.18
N GLY A 512 -1.34 5.61 -22.41
CA GLY A 512 -1.49 6.40 -21.18
C GLY A 512 -0.43 6.02 -20.15
N ALA A 513 -0.01 6.96 -19.30
CA ALA A 513 1.02 6.72 -18.27
C ALA A 513 0.63 5.59 -17.30
N PHE A 514 -0.67 5.52 -16.94
CA PHE A 514 -1.21 4.48 -16.08
C PHE A 514 -1.16 3.11 -16.75
N THR A 515 -1.67 3.01 -17.97
CA THR A 515 -1.60 1.77 -18.75
C THR A 515 -0.16 1.32 -18.99
N LYS A 516 0.74 2.23 -19.37
CA LYS A 516 2.16 1.94 -19.54
C LYS A 516 2.77 1.33 -18.28
N ALA A 517 2.50 1.92 -17.11
CA ALA A 517 2.99 1.42 -15.84
C ALA A 517 2.37 0.06 -15.47
N LEU A 518 1.09 -0.14 -15.74
CA LEU A 518 0.40 -1.40 -15.47
C LEU A 518 1.01 -2.55 -16.28
N ILE A 519 1.20 -2.35 -17.60
CA ILE A 519 1.79 -3.34 -18.50
C ILE A 519 3.25 -3.63 -18.16
N GLU A 520 4.06 -2.60 -17.92
CA GLU A 520 5.45 -2.78 -17.47
C GLU A 520 5.53 -3.57 -16.16
N GLY A 521 4.62 -3.31 -15.22
CA GLY A 521 4.58 -4.01 -13.94
C GLY A 521 4.26 -5.50 -14.10
N MET A 522 3.27 -5.81 -14.94
CA MET A 522 2.75 -7.17 -15.14
C MET A 522 3.56 -8.02 -16.14
N GLU A 523 3.84 -7.48 -17.34
CA GLU A 523 4.45 -8.25 -18.44
C GLU A 523 5.98 -8.27 -18.35
N GLU A 524 6.59 -7.13 -18.01
CA GLU A 524 8.05 -7.03 -17.86
C GLU A 524 8.52 -7.41 -16.44
N MET A 525 7.60 -7.83 -15.57
CA MET A 525 7.84 -8.18 -14.16
C MET A 525 8.52 -7.06 -13.36
N LYS A 526 8.39 -5.80 -13.76
CA LYS A 526 9.01 -4.68 -13.02
C LYS A 526 8.36 -4.41 -11.67
N ALA A 527 7.15 -4.93 -11.45
CA ALA A 527 6.50 -4.92 -10.15
C ALA A 527 6.96 -6.06 -9.23
N ASN A 528 7.78 -7.02 -9.70
CA ASN A 528 8.23 -8.18 -8.92
C ASN A 528 9.31 -7.79 -7.92
N TYR A 529 8.94 -7.10 -6.85
CA TYR A 529 9.89 -6.57 -5.88
C TYR A 529 10.51 -7.68 -5.02
N ASN A 530 9.78 -8.74 -4.74
CA ASN A 530 10.30 -9.85 -3.94
C ASN A 530 11.12 -10.87 -4.79
N GLY A 531 11.00 -10.82 -6.12
CA GLY A 531 11.69 -11.70 -7.06
C GLY A 531 11.18 -13.15 -7.05
N ASP A 532 9.95 -13.41 -6.61
CA ASP A 532 9.36 -14.76 -6.52
C ASP A 532 8.70 -15.23 -7.83
N HIS A 533 8.84 -14.43 -8.90
CA HIS A 533 8.25 -14.66 -10.23
C HIS A 533 6.73 -14.56 -10.26
N ARG A 534 6.14 -13.92 -9.24
CA ARG A 534 4.74 -13.56 -9.12
C ARG A 534 4.62 -12.06 -8.85
N ILE A 535 3.53 -11.48 -9.32
CA ILE A 535 3.15 -10.09 -9.06
C ILE A 535 1.87 -10.12 -8.25
N ASP A 536 1.92 -9.68 -7.00
CA ASP A 536 0.73 -9.49 -6.18
C ASP A 536 0.10 -8.11 -6.38
N LEU A 537 -1.19 -7.97 -6.05
CA LEU A 537 -1.95 -6.72 -6.22
C LEU A 537 -1.23 -5.53 -5.56
N LYS A 538 -0.69 -5.69 -4.36
CA LYS A 538 0.00 -4.59 -3.66
C LYS A 538 1.35 -4.24 -4.28
N GLU A 539 2.05 -5.20 -4.86
CA GLU A 539 3.29 -4.95 -5.59
C GLU A 539 3.02 -4.18 -6.88
N LEU A 540 1.94 -4.53 -7.58
CA LEU A 540 1.51 -3.82 -8.76
C LEU A 540 1.00 -2.41 -8.43
N ASP A 541 0.19 -2.24 -7.36
CA ASP A 541 -0.24 -0.93 -6.85
C ASP A 541 0.97 -0.02 -6.61
N LEU A 542 1.99 -0.55 -5.94
CA LEU A 542 3.24 0.15 -5.68
C LEU A 542 3.94 0.58 -6.98
N TYR A 543 4.16 -0.38 -7.88
CA TYR A 543 4.86 -0.11 -9.13
C TYR A 543 4.14 0.95 -9.95
N VAL A 544 2.83 0.77 -10.16
CA VAL A 544 1.99 1.70 -10.95
C VAL A 544 2.03 3.10 -10.34
N THR A 545 1.84 3.21 -9.02
CA THR A 545 1.83 4.51 -8.33
C THR A 545 3.17 5.24 -8.49
N SER A 546 4.28 4.53 -8.36
CA SER A 546 5.62 5.12 -8.48
C SER A 546 5.97 5.48 -9.92
N ARG A 547 5.67 4.58 -10.84
CA ARG A 547 6.01 4.68 -12.25
C ARG A 547 5.22 5.77 -12.97
N VAL A 548 3.93 5.92 -12.68
CA VAL A 548 3.12 7.02 -13.26
C VAL A 548 3.65 8.38 -12.83
N LYS A 549 4.05 8.52 -11.56
CA LYS A 549 4.66 9.76 -11.08
C LYS A 549 5.97 10.06 -11.81
N GLU A 550 6.80 9.05 -12.04
CA GLU A 550 8.06 9.18 -12.79
C GLU A 550 7.79 9.61 -14.23
N LEU A 551 6.94 8.87 -14.95
CA LEU A 551 6.59 9.13 -16.35
C LEU A 551 6.02 10.54 -16.55
N THR A 552 5.20 11.01 -15.61
CA THR A 552 4.50 12.29 -15.73
C THR A 552 5.22 13.47 -15.08
N GLY A 553 6.38 13.24 -14.44
CA GLY A 553 7.08 14.27 -13.66
C GLY A 553 6.27 14.77 -12.46
N GLY A 554 5.45 13.90 -11.86
CA GLY A 554 4.58 14.21 -10.73
C GLY A 554 3.32 15.00 -11.07
N ARG A 555 2.90 15.02 -12.33
CA ARG A 555 1.65 15.70 -12.77
C ARG A 555 0.40 14.84 -12.61
N GLN A 556 0.57 13.53 -12.46
CA GLN A 556 -0.49 12.55 -12.31
C GLN A 556 -0.18 11.62 -11.14
N HIS A 557 -1.18 11.42 -10.29
CA HIS A 557 -1.13 10.51 -9.16
C HIS A 557 -2.27 9.50 -9.24
N PRO A 558 -1.97 8.22 -9.52
CA PRO A 558 -2.95 7.16 -9.42
C PRO A 558 -3.49 7.04 -8.01
N MET A 559 -4.73 6.58 -7.89
CA MET A 559 -5.34 6.24 -6.61
C MET A 559 -5.85 4.81 -6.64
N THR A 560 -5.53 4.09 -5.59
CA THR A 560 -5.94 2.69 -5.38
C THR A 560 -6.70 2.56 -4.08
N GLU A 561 -7.89 1.96 -4.15
CA GLU A 561 -8.70 1.58 -2.99
C GLU A 561 -8.78 0.05 -2.95
N ILE A 562 -8.24 -0.54 -1.88
CA ILE A 562 -8.30 -1.98 -1.60
C ILE A 562 -9.12 -2.16 -0.31
N PRO A 563 -10.34 -2.70 -0.40
CA PRO A 563 -11.18 -2.94 0.77
C PRO A 563 -10.49 -3.92 1.74
N GLN A 564 -10.64 -3.69 3.04
CA GLN A 564 -10.00 -4.51 4.10
C GLN A 564 -10.39 -6.00 4.04
N VAL A 565 -11.55 -6.30 3.45
CA VAL A 565 -12.06 -7.66 3.28
C VAL A 565 -11.43 -8.42 2.11
N VAL A 566 -10.75 -7.70 1.20
CA VAL A 566 -10.07 -8.28 0.05
C VAL A 566 -8.62 -8.59 0.45
N PRO A 567 -8.20 -9.87 0.51
CA PRO A 567 -6.80 -10.21 0.75
C PRO A 567 -5.93 -9.75 -0.41
N ASP A 568 -4.63 -9.73 -0.20
CA ASP A 568 -3.69 -9.61 -1.33
C ASP A 568 -3.80 -10.86 -2.21
N PHE A 569 -3.74 -10.71 -3.52
CA PHE A 569 -3.87 -11.83 -4.44
C PHE A 569 -2.95 -11.66 -5.66
N PRO A 570 -2.49 -12.78 -6.25
CA PRO A 570 -1.64 -12.74 -7.44
C PRO A 570 -2.40 -12.20 -8.65
N ILE A 571 -1.70 -11.41 -9.46
CA ILE A 571 -2.18 -10.78 -10.70
C ILE A 571 -1.49 -11.39 -11.93
N ALA A 572 -0.18 -11.64 -11.83
CA ALA A 572 0.61 -12.19 -12.92
C ALA A 572 1.70 -13.12 -12.39
N ILE A 573 2.06 -14.12 -13.19
CA ILE A 573 3.25 -14.96 -12.97
C ILE A 573 4.03 -15.14 -14.27
N THR A 574 5.34 -15.33 -14.16
CA THR A 574 6.18 -15.86 -15.24
C THR A 574 6.47 -17.34 -15.02
N ARG A 575 6.55 -18.12 -16.11
CA ARG A 575 6.95 -19.52 -16.06
C ARG A 575 8.44 -19.68 -15.96
#